data_AF-A0A1M6RR78-F1
#
_entry.id   AF-A0A1M6RR78-F1
#
_cell.length_a   1.000
_cell.length_b   1.000
_cell.length_c   1.000
_cell.angle_alpha   90.00
_cell.angle_beta   90.00
_cell.angle_gamma   90.00
#
_symmetry.space_group_name_H-M   'P 1'
#
loop_
_entity.id
_entity.type
_entity.pdbx_description
1 polymer ?
#
loop_
_entity_poly.entity_id
_entity_poly.type
_entity_poly.pdbx_seq_one_letter_code
_entity_poly.pdbx_strand_id
1 'polypeptide(L)' 'MKPLREMTTEELSAALEALDTERPRDTALRLALYLELRRAAAEEWVFEAGEGQEGGPDT' A
#
# COMPACT_ATOMS: atom_id res chain seq x y z
N MET A 1 -5.90 -9.79 -14.82
CA MET A 1 -5.44 -8.68 -13.96
C MET A 1 -5.38 -9.16 -12.53
N LYS A 2 -4.37 -8.74 -11.78
CA LYS A 2 -4.21 -9.06 -10.36
C LYS A 2 -5.30 -8.33 -9.54
N PRO A 3 -5.92 -8.98 -8.54
CA PRO A 3 -6.83 -8.30 -7.61
C PRO A 3 -6.11 -7.21 -6.82
N LEU A 4 -6.76 -6.06 -6.56
CA LEU A 4 -6.13 -4.92 -5.86
C LEU A 4 -5.56 -5.32 -4.49
N ARG A 5 -6.28 -6.17 -3.75
CA ARG A 5 -5.85 -6.67 -2.43
C ARG A 5 -4.53 -7.45 -2.45
N GLU A 6 -4.12 -7.96 -3.62
CA GLU A 6 -2.90 -8.74 -3.78
C GLU A 6 -1.74 -7.85 -4.27
N MET A 7 -2.02 -6.60 -4.64
CA MET A 7 -1.02 -5.68 -5.19
C MET A 7 -0.11 -5.09 -4.11
N THR A 8 1.18 -4.91 -4.44
CA THR A 8 2.15 -4.23 -3.56
C THR A 8 1.92 -2.72 -3.55
N THR A 9 2.56 -2.01 -2.61
CA THR A 9 2.57 -0.55 -2.59
C THR A 9 3.10 0.06 -3.90
N GLU A 10 4.14 -0.53 -4.53
CA GLU A 10 4.65 -0.04 -5.82
C GLU A 10 3.66 -0.27 -6.97
N GLU A 11 3.05 -1.46 -7.04
CA GLU A 11 2.06 -1.79 -8.07
C GLU A 11 0.82 -0.87 -7.98
N LEU A 12 0.37 -0.56 -6.76
CA LEU A 12 -0.76 0.34 -6.51
C LEU A 12 -0.41 1.80 -6.87
N SER A 13 0.82 2.23 -6.58
CA SER A 13 1.30 3.58 -6.92
C SER A 13 1.41 3.75 -8.45
N ALA A 14 1.97 2.77 -9.16
CA ALA A 14 2.04 2.79 -10.62
C ALA A 14 0.64 2.80 -11.26
N ALA A 15 -0.32 2.07 -10.69
CA ALA A 15 -1.70 2.08 -11.16
C ALA A 15 -2.38 3.45 -10.98
N LEU A 16 -2.07 4.19 -9.91
CA LEU A 16 -2.54 5.57 -9.72
C LEU A 16 -1.97 6.53 -10.78
N GLU A 17 -0.67 6.44 -11.07
CA GLU A 17 -0.02 7.26 -12.10
C GLU A 17 -0.62 7.01 -13.50
N ALA A 18 -0.83 5.73 -13.83
CA ALA A 18 -1.48 5.35 -15.08
C ALA A 18 -2.93 5.86 -15.13
N LEU A 19 -3.67 5.80 -14.02
CA LEU A 19 -5.04 6.28 -13.95
C LEU A 19 -5.13 7.79 -14.18
N ASP A 20 -4.21 8.57 -13.62
CA ASP A 20 -4.16 10.01 -13.80
C ASP A 20 -3.90 10.39 -15.27
N THR A 21 -3.20 9.54 -16.02
CA THR A 21 -2.94 9.73 -17.45
C THR A 21 -4.11 9.28 -18.32
N GLU A 22 -4.63 8.08 -18.09
CA GLU A 22 -5.58 7.43 -18.99
C GLU A 22 -7.04 7.75 -18.68
N ARG A 23 -7.38 7.87 -17.39
CA ARG A 23 -8.78 8.04 -16.93
C ARG A 23 -8.85 9.03 -15.75
N PRO A 24 -8.40 10.29 -15.91
CA PRO A 24 -8.26 11.25 -14.81
C PRO A 24 -9.56 11.58 -14.07
N ARG A 25 -10.72 11.29 -14.66
CA ARG A 25 -12.05 11.53 -14.09
C ARG A 25 -12.67 10.31 -13.41
N ASP A 26 -12.00 9.16 -13.40
CA ASP A 26 -12.49 7.96 -12.71
C ASP A 26 -12.17 8.05 -11.22
N THR A 27 -12.92 8.91 -10.51
CA THR A 27 -12.73 9.16 -9.08
C THR A 27 -13.01 7.92 -8.23
N ALA A 28 -13.92 7.05 -8.67
CA ALA A 28 -14.24 5.82 -7.95
C ALA A 28 -13.05 4.86 -7.94
N LEU A 29 -12.43 4.63 -9.11
CA LEU A 29 -11.23 3.81 -9.19
C LEU A 29 -10.05 4.45 -8.46
N ARG A 30 -9.90 5.78 -8.55
CA ARG A 30 -8.85 6.51 -7.81
C ARG A 30 -8.99 6.30 -6.29
N LEU A 31 -10.20 6.42 -5.75
CA LEU A 31 -10.45 6.21 -4.33
C LEU A 31 -10.16 4.77 -3.90
N ALA A 32 -10.57 3.79 -4.70
CA ALA A 32 -10.31 2.38 -4.42
C ALA A 32 -8.80 2.08 -4.35
N LEU A 33 -8.02 2.60 -5.30
CA LEU A 33 -6.56 2.45 -5.30
C LEU A 33 -5.91 3.12 -4.09
N TYR A 34 -6.34 4.32 -3.69
CA TYR A 34 -5.82 4.97 -2.48
C TYR A 34 -6.10 4.20 -1.19
N LEU A 35 -7.29 3.61 -1.06
CA LEU A 35 -7.64 2.81 0.11
C LEU A 35 -6.77 1.56 0.22
N GLU A 36 -6.54 0.89 -0.91
CA GLU A 36 -5.68 -0.29 -0.96
C GLU A 36 -4.20 0.07 -0.74
N LEU A 37 -3.74 1.20 -1.27
CA LEU A 37 -2.36 1.67 -1.03
C LEU A 37 -2.13 1.92 0.46
N ARG A 38 -3.11 2.56 1.13
CA ARG A 38 -3.04 2.79 2.57
C ARG A 38 -3.03 1.46 3.37
N ARG A 39 -3.79 0.46 2.93
CA ARG A 39 -3.78 -0.89 3.54
C ARG A 39 -2.41 -1.54 3.39
N ALA A 40 -1.88 -1.59 2.16
CA ALA A 40 -0.59 -2.22 1.86
C ALA A 40 0.57 -1.54 2.63
N ALA A 41 0.61 -0.21 2.66
CA ALA A 41 1.62 0.53 3.43
C ALA A 41 1.52 0.27 4.94
N ALA A 42 0.31 0.12 5.48
CA ALA A 42 0.13 -0.23 6.88
C ALA A 42 0.62 -1.66 7.19
N GLU A 43 0.42 -2.60 6.27
CA GLU A 43 0.93 -3.98 6.42
C GLU A 43 2.46 -4.04 6.36
N GLU A 44 3.09 -3.28 5.46
CA GLU A 44 4.55 -3.14 5.39
C GLU A 44 5.13 -2.53 6.67
N TRP A 45 4.52 -1.45 7.20
CA TRP A 45 4.98 -0.84 8.46
C TRP A 45 4.78 -1.74 9.69
N VAL A 46 3.73 -2.56 9.73
CA VAL A 46 3.54 -3.55 10.81
C VAL A 46 4.64 -4.61 10.77
N PHE A 47 5.12 -4.96 9.58
CA PHE A 47 6.23 -5.90 9.43
C PHE A 47 7.55 -5.29 9.95
N GLU A 48 7.86 -4.03 9.63
CA GLU A 48 9.07 -3.35 10.12
C GLU A 48 9.09 -3.12 11.63
N ALA A 49 7.93 -2.86 12.26
CA ALA A 49 7.84 -2.64 13.71
C ALA A 49 8.04 -3.93 14.55
N GLY A 50 7.91 -5.11 13.93
CA GLY A 50 8.09 -6.42 14.58
C GLY A 50 9.56 -6.86 14.71
N GLU A 51 10.48 -6.21 14.01
CA GLU A 51 11.89 -6.64 13.94
C GLU A 51 12.80 -6.00 15.02
N GLY A 52 12.25 -5.11 15.85
CA GLY A 52 13.01 -4.28 16.80
C GLY A 52 12.81 -4.55 18.30
N GLN A 53 12.19 -5.67 18.69
CA GLN A 53 11.83 -5.94 20.11
C GLN A 53 12.33 -7.30 20.62
N GLU A 54 13.62 -7.61 20.41
CA GLU A 54 14.37 -8.55 21.26
C GLU A 54 15.62 -7.84 21.79
N GLY A 55 15.56 -7.40 23.04
CA GLY A 55 16.67 -6.70 23.70
C GLY A 55 16.22 -5.91 24.92
N GLY A 56 15.47 -6.56 25.82
CA GLY A 56 15.21 -6.00 27.15
C GLY A 56 16.53 -5.88 27.93
N PRO A 57 16.70 -4.84 28.76
CA PRO A 57 17.94 -4.64 29.50
C PRO A 57 18.12 -5.74 30.56
N ASP A 58 19.25 -6.42 30.52
CA ASP A 58 19.75 -7.25 31.62
C ASP A 58 19.80 -6.38 32.89
N THR A 59 18.95 -6.70 33.86
CA THR A 59 19.04 -6.23 35.25
C THR A 59 20.02 -7.07 36.04
#